data_AF-A0A1C5W1Y6-F1
#
_entry.id   AF-A0A1C5W1Y6-F1
#
_cell.length_a   1.000
_cell.length_b   1.000
_cell.length_c   1.000
_cell.angle_alpha   90.00
_cell.angle_beta   90.00
_cell.angle_gamma   90.00
#
_symmetry.space_group_name_H-M   'P 1'
#
loop_
_entity.id
_entity.type
_entity.pdbx_description
1 polymer ?
#
loop_
_entity_poly.entity_id
_entity_poly.type
_entity_poly.pdbx_seq_one_letter_code
_entity_poly.pdbx_strand_id
1 'polypeptide(L)'
;MKKKTVLFASCLLGTLAFSSCEKNLYDESKQPEKELQMKDLDIPADFQWKLTRTAEGTVSANTPTMVSLFLDEKCSEKEKIATILVHDGESKLPLSIPTYVKTLYAQYETGPNEKESISVRINEDGSFSLPIAQSVTTQTRSVTRGDDKDTGHDIEEDIRYSKGVVYHPKKDWGTIMYEDQFPILGDYDFNDFVINYKVKFNAYKEKGNEYMSDLMTIRLRIKALGGIYPYYPYLRLKEIDRKDVENVKITDPKITDKEFKVKYMDKEKFIIDCSDLILNLPKPAGSRYFNVEKTALVDTEELPEFEIEIKLKKAKEVKEILEDDEFDLYIARKDGDKTEIHANGIEPAFYKYPFNNPDLLPVYESDGDEEDDNYYFSKERLIWGLRVPGNVAHAIEAADFLKAYPGFQKWATSGGKNEQNWYGQGNADKSLLIYND
;
A
#
# COMPACT_ATOMS: atom_id res chain seq x y z
N MET A 1 -85.68 16.99 12.60
CA MET A 1 -84.47 17.58 13.22
C MET A 1 -84.40 17.11 14.67
N LYS A 2 -83.20 16.73 15.12
CA LYS A 2 -82.93 15.74 16.17
C LYS A 2 -83.28 16.20 17.60
N LYS A 3 -83.80 15.24 18.39
CA LYS A 3 -83.92 15.27 19.85
C LYS A 3 -82.61 14.81 20.53
N LYS A 4 -82.57 15.14 21.84
CA LYS A 4 -81.89 14.49 22.98
C LYS A 4 -80.56 15.09 23.40
N THR A 5 -80.16 15.15 24.67
CA THR A 5 -80.78 15.12 26.01
C THR A 5 -79.63 15.50 26.96
N VAL A 6 -79.94 16.31 27.98
CA VAL A 6 -79.23 16.62 29.24
C VAL A 6 -78.22 15.56 29.74
N LEU A 7 -77.04 15.99 30.25
CA LEU A 7 -76.64 15.82 31.67
C LEU A 7 -75.34 16.56 32.06
N PHE A 8 -75.43 17.26 33.20
CA PHE A 8 -74.36 17.85 34.00
C PHE A 8 -73.66 16.74 34.82
N ALA A 9 -72.33 16.76 34.91
CA ALA A 9 -71.59 16.20 36.05
C ALA A 9 -70.18 16.80 36.12
N SER A 10 -70.03 17.74 37.05
CA SER A 10 -68.78 18.25 37.60
C SER A 10 -68.00 17.18 38.36
N CYS A 11 -66.68 17.10 38.16
CA CYS A 11 -65.72 16.64 39.17
C CYS A 11 -64.34 17.25 38.88
N LEU A 12 -64.02 18.34 39.57
CA LEU A 12 -62.66 18.61 40.04
C LEU A 12 -62.29 17.49 41.02
N LEU A 13 -61.18 16.78 40.80
CA LEU A 13 -60.30 16.22 41.83
C LEU A 13 -59.22 15.33 41.19
N GLY A 14 -57.96 15.55 41.57
CA GLY A 14 -56.96 14.49 41.60
C GLY A 14 -55.86 14.55 40.54
N THR A 15 -54.91 15.46 40.72
CA THR A 15 -53.51 15.22 40.35
C THR A 15 -52.99 14.01 41.14
N LEU A 16 -52.98 12.84 40.52
CA LEU A 16 -52.19 11.71 41.01
C LEU A 16 -50.80 11.81 40.36
N ALA A 17 -49.90 12.48 41.06
CA ALA A 17 -48.48 12.25 40.87
C ALA A 17 -48.20 10.82 41.35
N PHE A 18 -47.96 9.89 40.42
CA PHE A 18 -47.32 8.64 40.77
C PHE A 18 -45.89 8.95 41.19
N SER A 19 -45.68 9.13 42.48
CA SER A 19 -44.39 8.94 43.13
C SER A 19 -44.06 7.44 43.01
N SER A 20 -43.44 7.07 41.90
CA SER A 20 -42.57 5.91 41.90
C SER A 20 -41.28 6.36 42.56
N CYS A 21 -41.04 5.94 43.81
CA CYS A 21 -39.69 5.86 44.32
C CYS A 21 -38.95 4.75 43.54
N GLU A 22 -38.56 5.03 42.30
CA GLU A 22 -37.36 4.38 41.80
C GLU A 22 -36.22 4.96 42.62
N LYS A 23 -35.65 4.12 43.49
CA LYS A 23 -34.28 4.34 43.96
C LYS A 23 -33.45 4.58 42.70
N ASN A 24 -32.71 5.69 42.65
CA ASN A 24 -31.70 5.94 41.63
C ASN A 24 -30.88 4.67 41.42
N LEU A 25 -31.19 3.92 40.36
CA LEU A 25 -30.39 2.81 39.83
C LEU A 25 -29.26 3.39 38.96
N TYR A 26 -28.76 4.58 39.32
CA TYR A 26 -27.56 5.12 38.72
C TYR A 26 -26.38 4.43 39.38
N ASP A 27 -26.01 3.31 38.78
CA ASP A 27 -24.81 2.57 39.10
C ASP A 27 -23.72 3.07 38.14
N GLU A 28 -22.82 3.92 38.63
CA GLU A 28 -21.67 4.41 37.84
C GLU A 28 -20.82 3.25 37.30
N SER A 29 -20.88 2.06 37.93
CA SER A 29 -20.20 0.85 37.46
C SER A 29 -20.88 0.15 36.27
N LYS A 30 -22.04 0.65 35.82
CA LYS A 30 -22.79 0.15 34.65
C LYS A 30 -22.84 1.15 33.50
N GLN A 31 -22.02 2.20 33.52
CA GLN A 31 -21.78 2.93 32.29
C GLN A 31 -21.15 1.96 31.27
N PRO A 32 -21.65 1.89 30.02
CA PRO A 32 -20.94 1.14 29.00
C PRO A 32 -19.51 1.68 28.97
N GLU A 33 -18.52 0.79 29.08
CA GLU A 33 -17.12 1.16 28.92
C GLU A 33 -17.02 2.01 27.65
N LYS A 34 -16.37 3.18 27.75
CA LYS A 34 -16.17 4.05 26.60
C LYS A 34 -15.56 3.19 25.50
N GLU A 35 -16.26 3.10 24.37
CA GLU A 35 -15.79 2.34 23.23
C GLU A 35 -14.44 2.90 22.80
N LEU A 36 -13.41 2.05 22.79
CA LEU A 36 -12.06 2.45 22.46
C LEU A 36 -12.00 2.87 20.98
N GLN A 37 -11.57 4.09 20.72
CA GLN A 37 -11.40 4.59 19.35
C GLN A 37 -9.92 4.63 18.96
N MET A 38 -9.64 4.72 17.66
CA MET A 38 -8.29 4.94 17.13
C MET A 38 -7.56 6.11 17.81
N LYS A 39 -8.30 7.17 18.16
CA LYS A 39 -7.76 8.37 18.83
C LYS A 39 -7.37 8.16 20.29
N ASP A 40 -7.82 7.06 20.91
CA ASP A 40 -7.54 6.71 22.30
C ASP A 40 -6.34 5.76 22.43
N LEU A 41 -5.67 5.40 21.33
CA LEU A 41 -4.53 4.48 21.34
C LEU A 41 -3.28 5.15 21.93
N ASP A 42 -2.59 4.44 22.83
CA ASP A 42 -1.27 4.81 23.31
C ASP A 42 -0.19 4.26 22.36
N ILE A 43 0.32 5.14 21.50
CA ILE A 43 1.26 4.79 20.44
C ILE A 43 2.71 5.01 20.91
N PRO A 44 3.56 3.96 20.91
CA PRO A 44 4.96 4.10 21.31
C PRO A 44 5.74 5.13 20.50
N ALA A 45 6.67 5.82 21.15
CA ALA A 45 7.42 6.92 20.52
C ALA A 45 8.37 6.47 19.39
N ASP A 46 8.83 5.22 19.43
CA ASP A 46 9.70 4.61 18.44
C ASP A 46 8.92 3.96 17.28
N PHE A 47 7.58 3.97 17.32
CA PHE A 47 6.78 3.29 16.30
C PHE A 47 6.67 4.09 14.99
N GLN A 48 7.16 3.46 13.92
CA GLN A 48 7.26 4.08 12.59
C GLN A 48 6.07 3.80 11.67
N TRP A 49 5.07 3.03 12.10
CA TRP A 49 3.93 2.61 11.27
C TRP A 49 4.28 1.84 9.98
N LYS A 50 5.50 1.28 9.88
CA LYS A 50 5.96 0.52 8.70
C LYS A 50 5.56 -0.96 8.79
N LEU A 51 4.99 -1.48 7.71
CA LEU A 51 4.66 -2.92 7.54
C LEU A 51 5.63 -3.64 6.60
N THR A 52 6.59 -2.93 6.02
CA THR A 52 7.69 -3.47 5.23
C THR A 52 9.04 -3.13 5.86
N ARG A 53 10.07 -3.90 5.51
CA ARG A 53 11.47 -3.66 5.86
C ARG A 53 12.35 -4.00 4.68
N THR A 54 13.44 -3.27 4.51
CA THR A 54 14.52 -3.65 3.60
C THR A 54 15.17 -4.93 4.13
N ALA A 55 15.36 -5.92 3.25
CA ALA A 55 16.04 -7.16 3.60
C ALA A 55 17.45 -7.17 3.03
N GLU A 56 18.45 -7.22 3.90
CA GLU A 56 19.86 -7.24 3.52
C GLU A 56 20.32 -8.69 3.30
N GLY A 57 19.84 -9.26 2.20
CA GLY A 57 20.06 -10.64 1.85
C GLY A 57 21.09 -10.83 0.75
N THR A 58 21.87 -11.91 0.85
CA THR A 58 22.69 -12.37 -0.26
C THR A 58 22.27 -13.74 -0.77
N VAL A 59 22.34 -13.91 -2.09
CA VAL A 59 22.14 -15.20 -2.76
C VAL A 59 23.41 -15.54 -3.50
N SER A 60 23.89 -16.77 -3.33
CA SER A 60 25.07 -17.27 -4.03
C SER A 60 24.77 -18.53 -4.81
N ALA A 61 25.27 -18.61 -6.04
CA ALA A 61 25.22 -19.81 -6.86
C ALA A 61 26.60 -20.09 -7.47
N ASN A 62 26.94 -21.36 -7.68
CA ASN A 62 28.22 -21.75 -8.31
C ASN A 62 28.17 -21.67 -9.85
N THR A 63 26.97 -21.53 -10.39
CA THR A 63 26.67 -21.41 -11.83
C THR A 63 25.57 -20.38 -12.01
N PRO A 64 25.56 -19.60 -13.10
CA PRO A 64 24.48 -18.67 -13.39
C PRO A 64 23.11 -19.36 -13.32
N THR A 65 22.25 -18.92 -12.40
CA THR A 65 20.98 -19.59 -12.07
C THR A 65 19.85 -18.59 -11.98
N MET A 66 18.72 -18.86 -12.63
CA MET A 66 17.49 -18.10 -12.41
C MET A 66 16.81 -18.56 -11.13
N VAL A 67 16.56 -17.62 -10.23
CA VAL A 67 16.00 -17.88 -8.90
C VAL A 67 14.74 -17.06 -8.73
N SER A 68 13.62 -17.72 -8.46
CA SER A 68 12.38 -17.06 -8.03
C SER A 68 12.26 -17.08 -6.52
N LEU A 69 11.91 -15.93 -5.93
CA LEU A 69 11.75 -15.74 -4.49
C LEU A 69 10.29 -15.50 -4.13
N PHE A 70 9.84 -16.10 -3.02
CA PHE A 70 8.45 -16.11 -2.58
C PHE A 70 8.33 -15.90 -1.07
N LEU A 71 7.19 -15.35 -0.65
CA LEU A 71 6.85 -15.14 0.77
C LEU A 71 6.15 -16.34 1.42
N ASP A 72 5.77 -17.35 0.63
CA ASP A 72 5.05 -18.53 1.10
C ASP A 72 5.69 -19.85 0.65
N GLU A 73 5.48 -20.90 1.45
CA GLU A 73 6.05 -22.24 1.21
C GLU A 73 5.55 -22.87 -0.09
N LYS A 74 4.34 -22.51 -0.53
CA LYS A 74 3.74 -23.05 -1.76
C LYS A 74 4.35 -22.42 -3.02
N CYS A 75 5.21 -21.41 -2.89
CA CYS A 75 5.75 -20.63 -3.99
C CYS A 75 4.63 -20.09 -4.91
N SER A 76 3.61 -19.48 -4.28
CA SER A 76 2.43 -19.00 -5.00
C SER A 76 2.76 -17.78 -5.86
N GLU A 77 2.21 -17.71 -7.08
CA GLU A 77 2.47 -16.57 -7.98
C GLU A 77 2.10 -15.21 -7.38
N LYS A 78 1.07 -15.15 -6.53
CA LYS A 78 0.68 -13.92 -5.82
C LYS A 78 1.71 -13.47 -4.77
N GLU A 79 2.45 -14.40 -4.20
CA GLU A 79 3.45 -14.17 -3.15
C GLU A 79 4.88 -14.08 -3.68
N LYS A 80 5.06 -14.14 -5.00
CA LYS A 80 6.36 -13.96 -5.66
C LYS A 80 6.85 -12.51 -5.49
N ILE A 81 8.10 -12.33 -5.09
CA ILE A 81 8.73 -11.01 -4.92
C ILE A 81 9.83 -10.74 -5.93
N ALA A 82 10.45 -11.77 -6.50
CA ALA A 82 11.47 -11.60 -7.53
C ALA A 82 11.65 -12.86 -8.38
N THR A 83 12.17 -12.68 -9.58
CA THR A 83 12.81 -13.71 -10.41
C THR A 83 14.09 -13.11 -10.98
N ILE A 84 15.25 -13.55 -10.51
CA ILE A 84 16.53 -12.89 -10.79
C ILE A 84 17.58 -13.88 -11.25
N LEU A 85 18.50 -13.42 -12.11
CA LEU A 85 19.71 -14.14 -12.43
C LEU A 85 20.73 -13.94 -11.31
N VAL A 86 21.13 -15.03 -10.67
CA VAL A 86 22.24 -15.06 -9.72
C VAL A 86 23.47 -15.55 -10.48
N HIS A 87 24.47 -14.69 -10.64
CA HIS A 87 25.75 -15.03 -11.27
C HIS A 87 26.64 -15.84 -10.30
N ASP A 88 27.76 -16.36 -10.81
CA ASP A 88 28.79 -16.99 -9.98
C ASP A 88 29.27 -16.01 -8.87
N GLY A 89 29.20 -16.46 -7.62
CA GLY A 89 29.49 -15.64 -6.44
C GLY A 89 28.25 -15.04 -5.77
N GLU A 90 28.45 -13.97 -5.00
CA GLU A 90 27.45 -13.41 -4.09
C GLU A 90 26.66 -12.24 -4.74
N SER A 91 25.34 -12.25 -4.60
CA SER A 91 24.44 -11.21 -5.13
C SER A 91 23.65 -10.57 -3.99
N LYS A 92 23.68 -9.23 -3.87
CA LYS A 92 22.82 -8.51 -2.92
C LYS A 92 21.42 -8.37 -3.52
N LEU A 93 20.40 -8.61 -2.72
CA LEU A 93 19.02 -8.57 -3.19
C LEU A 93 18.34 -7.22 -2.88
N PRO A 94 17.72 -6.56 -3.86
CA PRO A 94 17.02 -5.29 -3.65
C PRO A 94 15.59 -5.55 -3.16
N LEU A 95 15.42 -6.19 -2.01
CA LEU A 95 14.11 -6.60 -1.53
C LEU A 95 13.59 -5.72 -0.40
N SER A 96 12.36 -5.23 -0.59
CA SER A 96 11.51 -4.71 0.48
C SER A 96 10.44 -5.75 0.78
N ILE A 97 10.46 -6.33 1.98
CA ILE A 97 9.60 -7.47 2.36
C ILE A 97 8.69 -7.09 3.53
N PRO A 98 7.52 -7.74 3.69
CA PRO A 98 6.67 -7.51 4.86
C PRO A 98 7.36 -7.89 6.19
N THR A 99 7.10 -7.12 7.25
CA THR A 99 7.73 -7.30 8.57
C THR A 99 7.38 -8.63 9.25
N TYR A 100 6.20 -9.17 8.96
CA TYR A 100 5.76 -10.48 9.47
C TYR A 100 6.54 -11.66 8.89
N VAL A 101 7.21 -11.49 7.73
CA VAL A 101 7.90 -12.57 7.04
C VAL A 101 9.18 -12.92 7.80
N LYS A 102 9.28 -14.16 8.26
CA LYS A 102 10.47 -14.73 8.94
C LYS A 102 11.23 -15.75 8.10
N THR A 103 10.67 -16.17 6.97
CA THR A 103 11.26 -17.17 6.08
C THR A 103 10.93 -16.81 4.64
N LEU A 104 11.94 -16.86 3.77
CA LEU A 104 11.78 -16.74 2.32
C LEU A 104 11.95 -18.11 1.69
N TYR A 105 11.28 -18.30 0.56
CA TYR A 105 11.34 -19.52 -0.23
C TYR A 105 11.90 -19.21 -1.60
N ALA A 106 12.91 -19.96 -2.01
CA ALA A 106 13.57 -19.81 -3.30
C ALA A 106 13.34 -21.06 -4.14
N GLN A 107 12.90 -20.85 -5.38
CA GLN A 107 12.71 -21.91 -6.36
C GLN A 107 13.64 -21.69 -7.56
N TYR A 108 14.31 -22.74 -8.00
CA TYR A 108 15.20 -22.72 -9.16
C TYR A 108 15.13 -24.07 -9.89
N GLU A 109 15.54 -24.07 -11.17
CA GLU A 109 15.58 -25.28 -11.99
C GLU A 109 16.86 -26.08 -11.73
N THR A 110 16.71 -27.38 -11.52
CA THR A 110 17.81 -28.34 -11.32
C THR A 110 17.99 -29.29 -12.51
N GLY A 111 17.06 -29.27 -13.47
CA GLY A 111 17.09 -30.09 -14.67
C GLY A 111 15.89 -29.80 -15.58
N PRO A 112 15.76 -30.46 -16.74
CA PRO A 112 14.63 -30.25 -17.65
C PRO A 112 13.30 -30.55 -16.96
N ASN A 113 12.52 -29.50 -16.67
CA ASN A 113 11.26 -29.55 -15.90
C ASN A 113 11.40 -29.99 -14.44
N GLU A 114 12.62 -30.00 -13.88
CA GLU A 114 12.86 -30.30 -12.48
C GLU A 114 13.14 -29.01 -11.72
N LYS A 115 12.40 -28.81 -10.63
CA LYS A 115 12.51 -27.63 -9.77
C LYS A 115 12.80 -28.06 -8.35
N GLU A 116 13.73 -27.37 -7.73
CA GLU A 116 13.98 -27.48 -6.30
C GLU A 116 13.44 -26.24 -5.59
N SER A 117 13.05 -26.39 -4.33
CA SER A 117 12.66 -25.27 -3.48
C SER A 117 13.37 -25.37 -2.14
N ILE A 118 14.05 -24.30 -1.77
CA ILE A 118 14.79 -24.17 -0.51
C ILE A 118 14.23 -22.99 0.27
N SER A 119 14.33 -23.05 1.59
CA SER A 119 13.88 -21.97 2.47
C SER A 119 15.06 -21.36 3.23
N VAL A 120 15.02 -20.04 3.45
CA VAL A 120 15.99 -19.32 4.27
C VAL A 120 15.28 -18.50 5.33
N ARG A 121 15.77 -18.57 6.57
CA ARG A 121 15.28 -17.73 7.67
C ARG A 121 15.87 -16.33 7.55
N ILE A 122 15.05 -15.33 7.83
CA ILE A 122 15.47 -13.95 7.94
C ILE A 122 15.78 -13.67 9.41
N ASN A 123 16.96 -13.13 9.66
CA ASN A 123 17.41 -12.72 10.98
C ASN A 123 16.58 -11.53 11.51
N GLU A 124 16.71 -11.23 12.80
CA GLU A 124 15.97 -10.11 13.39
C GLU A 124 16.34 -8.76 12.76
N ASP A 125 17.62 -8.60 12.40
CA ASP A 125 18.16 -7.45 11.67
C ASP A 125 17.76 -7.39 10.18
N GLY A 126 16.98 -8.36 9.69
CA GLY A 126 16.54 -8.42 8.29
C GLY A 126 17.53 -9.09 7.35
N SER A 127 18.73 -9.48 7.84
CA SER A 127 19.73 -10.14 7.02
C SER A 127 19.39 -11.61 6.74
N PHE A 128 19.88 -12.13 5.61
CA PHE A 128 19.85 -13.56 5.31
C PHE A 128 20.93 -13.94 4.30
N SER A 129 21.29 -15.22 4.24
CA SER A 129 22.19 -15.75 3.21
C SER A 129 21.65 -17.05 2.65
N LEU A 130 21.49 -17.10 1.32
CA LEU A 130 20.87 -18.21 0.60
C LEU A 130 21.90 -18.84 -0.36
N PRO A 131 22.53 -19.96 0.03
CA PRO A 131 23.38 -20.72 -0.86
C PRO A 131 22.58 -21.67 -1.75
N ILE A 132 22.80 -21.61 -3.06
CA ILE A 132 22.20 -22.51 -4.06
C ILE A 132 23.26 -23.53 -4.48
N ALA A 133 23.07 -24.79 -4.08
CA ALA A 133 23.96 -25.89 -4.41
C ALA A 133 23.54 -26.52 -5.75
N GLN A 134 24.38 -26.39 -6.78
CA GLN A 134 24.22 -27.00 -8.12
C GLN A 134 22.88 -26.72 -8.83
N SER A 135 22.88 -25.78 -9.77
CA SER A 135 21.92 -25.78 -10.87
C SER A 135 22.54 -26.49 -12.07
N VAL A 136 21.77 -27.31 -12.78
CA VAL A 136 22.20 -27.75 -14.12
C VAL A 136 22.06 -26.53 -15.03
N THR A 137 23.17 -26.04 -15.56
CA THR A 137 23.15 -25.09 -16.66
C THR A 137 22.28 -25.69 -17.76
N THR A 138 21.09 -25.13 -18.00
CA THR A 138 20.64 -25.02 -19.38
C THR A 138 21.67 -24.12 -20.04
N GLN A 139 22.74 -24.73 -20.56
CA GLN A 139 23.54 -24.08 -21.59
C GLN A 139 22.51 -23.56 -22.58
N THR A 140 22.44 -22.23 -22.70
CA THR A 140 21.95 -21.55 -23.88
C THR A 140 22.36 -22.43 -25.05
N ARG A 141 21.38 -23.03 -25.75
CA ARG A 141 21.68 -23.63 -27.04
C ARG A 141 22.28 -22.49 -27.85
N SER A 142 23.59 -22.52 -28.03
CA SER A 142 24.23 -21.78 -29.10
C SER A 142 23.59 -22.35 -30.36
N VAL A 143 22.56 -21.68 -30.88
CA VAL A 143 22.07 -21.96 -32.22
C VAL A 143 23.18 -21.44 -33.12
N THR A 144 24.06 -22.36 -33.51
CA THR A 144 24.87 -22.18 -34.72
C THR A 144 23.92 -21.71 -35.80
N ARG A 145 24.24 -20.53 -36.33
CA ARG A 145 23.61 -19.86 -37.46
C ARG A 145 23.56 -20.81 -38.65
N GLY A 146 22.54 -21.67 -38.66
CA GLY A 146 22.14 -22.49 -39.78
C GLY A 146 21.08 -21.69 -40.52
N ASP A 147 21.33 -21.42 -41.80
CA ASP A 147 20.46 -20.70 -42.72
C ASP A 147 19.16 -21.48 -43.00
N ASP A 148 18.34 -21.76 -41.99
CA ASP A 148 17.03 -22.39 -42.16
C ASP A 148 15.93 -21.38 -41.86
N LYS A 149 15.26 -20.94 -42.92
CA LYS A 149 14.33 -19.80 -42.97
C LYS A 149 12.91 -20.12 -42.48
N ASP A 150 12.68 -21.22 -41.77
CA ASP A 150 11.30 -21.72 -41.58
C ASP A 150 10.96 -22.29 -40.20
N THR A 151 11.70 -21.91 -39.15
CA THR A 151 11.22 -22.12 -37.77
C THR A 151 11.26 -20.79 -37.01
N GLY A 152 10.09 -20.20 -36.81
CA GLY A 152 9.89 -18.99 -36.01
C GLY A 152 10.16 -19.25 -34.53
N HIS A 153 11.42 -19.41 -34.16
CA HIS A 153 11.87 -19.17 -32.81
C HIS A 153 12.13 -17.67 -32.68
N ASP A 154 11.18 -16.97 -32.05
CA ASP A 154 11.23 -15.53 -31.83
C ASP A 154 12.44 -15.17 -30.97
N ILE A 155 13.37 -14.46 -31.61
CA ILE A 155 14.56 -13.81 -31.04
C ILE A 155 14.20 -12.88 -29.86
N GLU A 156 12.92 -12.53 -29.70
CA GLU A 156 12.37 -11.76 -28.57
C GLU A 156 12.16 -12.57 -27.28
N GLU A 157 12.04 -13.90 -27.33
CA GLU A 157 12.02 -14.72 -26.11
C GLU A 157 13.43 -14.84 -25.51
N ASP A 158 14.47 -14.99 -26.33
CA ASP A 158 15.86 -15.13 -25.87
C ASP A 158 16.43 -13.87 -25.19
N ILE A 159 15.95 -12.67 -25.55
CA ILE A 159 16.33 -11.41 -24.86
C ILE A 159 15.54 -11.25 -23.54
N ARG A 160 14.33 -11.81 -23.44
CA ARG A 160 13.51 -11.80 -22.21
C ARG A 160 14.10 -12.66 -21.09
N TYR A 161 14.89 -13.69 -21.40
CA TYR A 161 15.62 -14.48 -20.40
C TYR A 161 16.93 -13.85 -19.90
N SER A 162 17.32 -12.68 -20.43
CA SER A 162 18.52 -11.96 -19.97
C SER A 162 18.27 -10.95 -18.84
N LYS A 163 17.02 -10.53 -18.60
CA LYS A 163 16.64 -9.57 -17.55
C LYS A 163 15.68 -10.22 -16.56
N GLY A 164 16.01 -10.18 -15.28
CA GLY A 164 15.14 -10.59 -14.19
C GLY A 164 14.02 -9.58 -13.90
N VAL A 165 13.19 -9.87 -12.91
CA VAL A 165 12.14 -8.99 -12.41
C VAL A 165 12.16 -8.92 -10.89
N VAL A 166 11.93 -7.73 -10.36
CA VAL A 166 11.71 -7.49 -8.92
C VAL A 166 10.34 -6.84 -8.78
N TYR A 167 9.56 -7.31 -7.81
CA TYR A 167 8.23 -6.79 -7.52
C TYR A 167 8.21 -6.07 -6.17
N HIS A 168 7.40 -5.02 -6.08
CA HIS A 168 7.13 -4.34 -4.81
C HIS A 168 5.63 -4.01 -4.66
N PRO A 169 5.00 -4.35 -3.52
CA PRO A 169 5.57 -5.11 -2.40
C PRO A 169 5.74 -6.60 -2.72
N LYS A 170 4.97 -7.10 -3.69
CA LYS A 170 5.03 -8.45 -4.26
C LYS A 170 4.39 -8.42 -5.64
N LYS A 171 4.29 -9.56 -6.32
CA LYS A 171 3.66 -9.67 -7.63
C LYS A 171 2.16 -9.36 -7.58
N ASP A 172 1.52 -9.64 -6.44
CA ASP A 172 0.18 -9.17 -6.12
C ASP A 172 0.20 -7.75 -5.52
N TRP A 173 -0.98 -7.19 -5.25
CA TRP A 173 -1.15 -5.82 -4.80
C TRP A 173 -0.64 -5.55 -3.38
N GLY A 174 -0.14 -4.32 -3.16
CA GLY A 174 -0.19 -3.61 -1.88
C GLY A 174 -1.38 -2.65 -1.83
N THR A 175 -1.69 -2.12 -0.65
CA THR A 175 -2.74 -1.10 -0.43
C THR A 175 -2.14 0.10 0.30
N ILE A 176 -2.48 1.32 -0.12
CA ILE A 176 -2.32 2.53 0.68
C ILE A 176 -3.71 3.06 1.02
N MET A 177 -3.92 3.38 2.28
CA MET A 177 -5.15 3.96 2.81
C MET A 177 -4.83 5.32 3.42
N TYR A 178 -5.63 6.32 3.09
CA TYR A 178 -5.48 7.68 3.60
C TYR A 178 -6.71 8.14 4.38
N GLU A 179 -6.47 9.04 5.32
CA GLU A 179 -7.44 9.95 5.93
C GLU A 179 -7.31 11.34 5.27
N ASP A 180 -8.40 12.11 5.14
CA ASP A 180 -8.44 13.34 4.34
C ASP A 180 -8.37 14.65 5.15
N GLN A 181 -8.56 14.57 6.46
CA GLN A 181 -8.74 15.75 7.30
C GLN A 181 -7.44 16.38 7.81
N PHE A 182 -6.27 15.93 7.34
CA PHE A 182 -4.99 16.52 7.75
C PHE A 182 -5.04 18.07 7.65
N PRO A 183 -4.62 18.81 8.71
CA PRO A 183 -3.89 18.35 9.89
C PRO A 183 -4.76 18.00 11.12
N ILE A 184 -6.08 17.97 11.00
CA ILE A 184 -6.96 17.54 12.09
C ILE A 184 -7.25 16.04 12.00
N LEU A 185 -7.62 15.44 13.14
CA LEU A 185 -7.94 14.02 13.25
C LEU A 185 -9.35 13.72 12.70
N GLY A 186 -9.42 12.87 11.67
CA GLY A 186 -10.65 12.35 11.04
C GLY A 186 -11.38 11.29 11.87
N ASP A 187 -12.26 10.50 11.28
CA ASP A 187 -12.94 9.40 11.97
C ASP A 187 -12.15 8.09 11.94
N TYR A 188 -11.03 8.02 11.21
CA TYR A 188 -10.08 6.90 11.22
C TYR A 188 -10.67 5.58 10.75
N ASP A 189 -11.58 5.63 9.78
CA ASP A 189 -12.06 4.44 9.07
C ASP A 189 -11.09 3.98 7.95
N PHE A 190 -10.07 4.79 7.64
CA PHE A 190 -9.04 4.58 6.63
C PHE A 190 -9.59 4.29 5.23
N ASN A 191 -10.74 4.88 4.87
CA ASN A 191 -11.34 4.69 3.56
C ASN A 191 -11.41 5.98 2.71
N ASP A 192 -10.96 7.11 3.24
CA ASP A 192 -11.13 8.41 2.57
C ASP A 192 -10.51 8.43 1.17
N PHE A 193 -9.34 7.81 1.03
CA PHE A 193 -8.73 7.47 -0.25
C PHE A 193 -7.98 6.16 -0.15
N VAL A 194 -8.42 5.14 -0.90
CA VAL A 194 -7.78 3.82 -0.91
C VAL A 194 -7.34 3.44 -2.31
N ILE A 195 -6.05 3.12 -2.44
CA ILE A 195 -5.41 2.78 -3.71
C ILE A 195 -4.57 1.52 -3.54
N ASN A 196 -4.75 0.57 -4.47
CA ASN A 196 -3.74 -0.47 -4.62
C ASN A 196 -2.62 -0.02 -5.53
N TYR A 197 -1.45 -0.54 -5.24
CA TYR A 197 -0.27 -0.37 -6.07
C TYR A 197 0.47 -1.70 -6.21
N LYS A 198 1.14 -1.87 -7.35
CA LYS A 198 2.19 -2.88 -7.52
C LYS A 198 3.20 -2.37 -8.52
N VAL A 199 4.46 -2.58 -8.20
CA VAL A 199 5.60 -2.12 -8.99
C VAL A 199 6.35 -3.34 -9.50
N LYS A 200 6.77 -3.28 -10.76
CA LYS A 200 7.62 -4.27 -11.41
C LYS A 200 8.82 -3.55 -12.00
N PHE A 201 10.01 -3.95 -11.58
CA PHE A 201 11.27 -3.53 -12.19
C PHE A 201 11.76 -4.62 -13.11
N ASN A 202 12.15 -4.28 -14.34
CA ASN A 202 12.97 -5.16 -15.15
C ASN A 202 14.41 -5.02 -14.66
N ALA A 203 14.84 -5.97 -13.83
CA ALA A 203 16.05 -5.90 -13.04
C ALA A 203 17.18 -6.74 -13.65
N TYR A 204 18.37 -6.18 -13.77
CA TYR A 204 19.52 -6.87 -14.34
C TYR A 204 20.83 -6.40 -13.72
N LYS A 205 21.91 -7.16 -13.95
CA LYS A 205 23.25 -6.83 -13.46
C LYS A 205 24.12 -6.34 -14.61
N GLU A 206 24.70 -5.14 -14.48
CA GLU A 206 25.66 -4.60 -15.46
C GLU A 206 27.11 -4.98 -15.09
N LYS A 207 27.54 -4.66 -13.86
CA LYS A 207 28.82 -5.08 -13.21
C LYS A 207 28.66 -4.97 -11.69
N GLY A 208 29.17 -5.95 -10.92
CA GLY A 208 29.10 -5.93 -9.45
C GLY A 208 27.92 -6.73 -8.86
N ASN A 209 27.55 -6.42 -7.61
CA ASN A 209 26.60 -7.22 -6.82
C ASN A 209 25.17 -6.65 -6.78
N GLU A 210 24.95 -5.48 -7.41
CA GLU A 210 23.72 -4.67 -7.34
C GLU A 210 22.82 -4.91 -8.56
N TYR A 211 21.50 -4.81 -8.36
CA TYR A 211 20.52 -4.97 -9.43
C TYR A 211 20.01 -3.60 -9.90
N MET A 212 20.17 -3.35 -11.19
CA MET A 212 19.82 -2.10 -11.85
C MET A 212 18.52 -2.26 -12.63
N SER A 213 17.79 -1.16 -12.83
CA SER A 213 16.64 -1.12 -13.73
C SER A 213 16.59 0.17 -14.53
N ASP A 214 16.35 0.03 -15.83
CA ASP A 214 16.07 1.11 -16.79
C ASP A 214 14.58 1.18 -17.17
N LEU A 215 13.77 0.22 -16.72
CA LEU A 215 12.36 0.11 -17.05
C LEU A 215 11.57 -0.40 -15.85
N MET A 216 10.63 0.43 -15.39
CA MET A 216 9.68 0.07 -14.35
C MET A 216 8.25 0.25 -14.80
N THR A 217 7.37 -0.60 -14.28
CA THR A 217 5.93 -0.55 -14.51
C THR A 217 5.24 -0.47 -13.15
N ILE A 218 4.43 0.57 -12.95
CA ILE A 218 3.62 0.77 -11.74
C ILE A 218 2.16 0.60 -12.16
N ARG A 219 1.45 -0.36 -11.56
CA ARG A 219 -0.01 -0.43 -11.69
C ARG A 219 -0.66 0.15 -10.46
N LEU A 220 -1.74 0.90 -10.70
CA LEU A 220 -2.59 1.50 -9.69
C LEU A 220 -4.03 1.01 -9.88
N ARG A 221 -4.74 0.76 -8.77
CA ARG A 221 -6.18 0.47 -8.78
C ARG A 221 -6.87 1.31 -7.71
N ILE A 222 -7.84 2.14 -8.08
CA ILE A 222 -8.58 2.97 -7.13
C ILE A 222 -9.65 2.10 -6.48
N LYS A 223 -9.54 1.85 -5.18
CA LYS A 223 -10.48 0.99 -4.44
C LYS A 223 -11.65 1.78 -3.87
N ALA A 224 -11.38 2.92 -3.25
CA ALA A 224 -12.39 3.69 -2.53
C ALA A 224 -12.02 5.18 -2.46
N LEU A 225 -13.04 6.03 -2.41
CA LEU A 225 -12.94 7.46 -2.12
C LEU A 225 -14.08 7.84 -1.15
N GLY A 226 -13.85 7.68 0.15
CA GLY A 226 -14.76 8.04 1.25
C GLY A 226 -14.61 9.47 1.78
N GLY A 227 -13.59 10.19 1.31
CA GLY A 227 -13.28 11.51 1.85
C GLY A 227 -14.33 12.59 1.53
N ILE A 228 -14.49 13.52 2.45
CA ILE A 228 -15.26 14.75 2.26
C ILE A 228 -14.52 15.76 1.36
N TYR A 229 -13.19 15.71 1.34
CA TYR A 229 -12.34 16.58 0.54
C TYR A 229 -11.89 15.88 -0.76
N PRO A 230 -11.90 16.59 -1.90
CA PRO A 230 -11.47 16.01 -3.17
C PRO A 230 -9.94 15.99 -3.26
N TYR A 231 -9.35 14.88 -2.81
CA TYR A 231 -7.93 14.58 -2.97
C TYR A 231 -7.65 13.84 -4.28
N TYR A 232 -6.46 14.06 -4.83
CA TYR A 232 -6.00 13.46 -6.09
C TYR A 232 -4.64 12.80 -5.92
N PRO A 233 -4.37 11.66 -6.57
CA PRO A 233 -3.10 10.96 -6.41
C PRO A 233 -1.98 11.62 -7.20
N TYR A 234 -0.77 11.54 -6.65
CA TYR A 234 0.48 11.97 -7.24
C TYR A 234 1.55 10.90 -7.00
N LEU A 235 2.44 10.71 -7.96
CA LEU A 235 3.58 9.80 -7.83
C LEU A 235 4.88 10.61 -7.84
N ARG A 236 5.64 10.54 -6.75
CA ARG A 236 7.00 11.05 -6.62
C ARG A 236 7.97 9.87 -6.50
N LEU A 237 9.01 9.87 -7.34
CA LEU A 237 10.16 8.99 -7.19
C LEU A 237 11.36 9.87 -6.88
N LYS A 238 11.73 9.95 -5.60
CA LYS A 238 12.69 10.92 -5.07
C LYS A 238 14.11 10.70 -5.62
N GLU A 239 14.55 9.43 -5.69
CA GLU A 239 15.82 9.04 -6.31
C GLU A 239 15.91 9.22 -7.83
N ILE A 240 14.86 9.70 -8.51
CA ILE A 240 14.84 9.88 -9.95
C ILE A 240 14.65 11.35 -10.29
N ASP A 241 15.63 11.92 -11.00
CA ASP A 241 15.48 13.25 -11.58
C ASP A 241 14.67 13.21 -12.89
N ARG A 242 13.89 14.27 -13.13
CA ARG A 242 13.12 14.44 -14.36
C ARG A 242 13.99 14.38 -15.62
N LYS A 243 15.24 14.84 -15.54
CA LYS A 243 16.21 14.86 -16.66
C LYS A 243 16.66 13.45 -17.06
N ASP A 244 16.59 12.48 -16.16
CA ASP A 244 17.07 11.10 -16.37
C ASP A 244 15.98 10.19 -16.94
N VAL A 245 14.75 10.69 -17.05
CA VAL A 245 13.62 9.95 -17.62
C VAL A 245 13.59 10.13 -19.14
N GLU A 246 13.63 9.02 -19.86
CA GLU A 246 13.53 8.96 -21.32
C GLU A 246 12.07 9.10 -21.76
N ASN A 247 11.18 8.27 -21.20
CA ASN A 247 9.79 8.22 -21.58
C ASN A 247 8.89 7.82 -20.39
N VAL A 248 7.68 8.35 -20.38
CA VAL A 248 6.61 7.92 -19.47
C VAL A 248 5.36 7.69 -20.29
N LYS A 249 4.71 6.55 -20.07
CA LYS A 249 3.42 6.20 -20.67
C LYS A 249 2.43 5.87 -19.57
N ILE A 250 1.20 6.39 -19.66
CA ILE A 250 0.12 6.05 -18.75
C ILE A 250 -1.03 5.47 -19.58
N THR A 251 -1.47 4.26 -19.26
CA THR A 251 -2.53 3.54 -19.99
C THR A 251 -3.60 3.00 -19.06
N ASP A 252 -4.77 2.70 -19.62
CA ASP A 252 -5.79 1.89 -18.98
C ASP A 252 -5.56 0.41 -19.37
N PRO A 253 -5.15 -0.47 -18.46
CA PRO A 253 -4.86 -1.86 -18.81
C PRO A 253 -6.11 -2.66 -19.18
N LYS A 254 -7.32 -2.12 -18.94
CA LYS A 254 -8.61 -2.76 -19.26
C LYS A 254 -9.16 -2.31 -20.61
N ILE A 255 -8.64 -1.23 -21.18
CA ILE A 255 -9.13 -0.64 -22.44
C ILE A 255 -7.96 -0.46 -23.41
N THR A 256 -7.97 -1.25 -24.48
CA THR A 256 -6.97 -1.16 -25.56
C THR A 256 -6.85 0.26 -26.11
N ASP A 257 -5.61 0.72 -26.32
CA ASP A 257 -5.25 2.03 -26.90
C ASP A 257 -5.74 3.27 -26.12
N LYS A 258 -6.23 3.11 -24.88
CA LYS A 258 -6.55 4.25 -24.02
C LYS A 258 -5.31 4.71 -23.26
N GLU A 259 -4.78 5.86 -23.69
CA GLU A 259 -3.64 6.52 -23.07
C GLU A 259 -4.06 7.82 -22.36
N PHE A 260 -3.38 8.13 -21.25
CA PHE A 260 -3.57 9.36 -20.49
C PHE A 260 -2.40 10.31 -20.72
N LYS A 261 -2.70 11.61 -20.70
CA LYS A 261 -1.66 12.63 -20.80
C LYS A 261 -0.81 12.65 -19.53
N VAL A 262 0.50 12.50 -19.70
CA VAL A 262 1.45 12.67 -18.59
C VAL A 262 1.59 14.16 -18.24
N LYS A 263 1.40 14.49 -16.97
CA LYS A 263 1.57 15.83 -16.40
C LYS A 263 2.65 15.78 -15.33
N TYR A 264 3.67 16.63 -15.48
CA TYR A 264 4.75 16.74 -14.51
C TYR A 264 4.54 17.97 -13.63
N MET A 265 4.81 17.84 -12.33
CA MET A 265 4.63 18.93 -11.37
C MET A 265 5.90 19.74 -11.12
N ASP A 266 7.07 19.13 -11.32
CA ASP A 266 8.37 19.76 -11.16
C ASP A 266 9.24 19.59 -12.43
N LYS A 267 10.22 20.48 -12.60
CA LYS A 267 11.15 20.46 -13.75
C LYS A 267 12.42 19.66 -13.47
N GLU A 268 12.81 19.56 -12.21
CA GLU A 268 14.02 18.90 -11.72
C GLU A 268 13.67 17.56 -11.08
N LYS A 269 12.75 17.55 -10.10
CA LYS A 269 12.27 16.35 -9.42
C LYS A 269 11.29 15.56 -10.30
N PHE A 270 11.29 14.23 -10.19
CA PHE A 270 10.33 13.40 -10.92
C PHE A 270 9.02 13.22 -10.14
N ILE A 271 8.04 14.06 -10.47
CA ILE A 271 6.70 14.02 -9.90
C ILE A 271 5.64 14.03 -11.01
N ILE A 272 4.77 13.02 -11.01
CA ILE A 272 3.65 12.86 -11.94
C ILE A 272 2.34 13.21 -11.24
N ASP A 273 1.54 14.08 -11.85
CA ASP A 273 0.15 14.34 -11.48
C ASP A 273 -0.75 13.24 -12.07
N CYS A 274 -1.29 12.40 -11.19
CA CYS A 274 -2.19 11.30 -11.52
C CYS A 274 -3.68 11.65 -11.29
N SER A 275 -4.02 12.93 -11.19
CA SER A 275 -5.39 13.36 -10.90
C SER A 275 -6.41 12.99 -11.98
N ASP A 276 -6.01 13.00 -13.26
CA ASP A 276 -6.91 12.67 -14.38
C ASP A 276 -7.45 11.23 -14.29
N LEU A 277 -6.77 10.37 -13.54
CA LEU A 277 -7.14 8.98 -13.34
C LEU A 277 -8.47 8.85 -12.56
N ILE A 278 -8.88 9.86 -11.78
CA ILE A 278 -10.07 9.79 -10.93
C ILE A 278 -11.16 10.81 -11.26
N LEU A 279 -10.99 11.66 -12.28
CA LEU A 279 -11.91 12.78 -12.53
C LEU A 279 -13.34 12.37 -12.95
N ASN A 280 -13.54 11.14 -13.41
CA ASN A 280 -14.84 10.66 -13.94
C ASN A 280 -15.17 9.24 -13.46
N LEU A 281 -14.94 8.93 -12.18
CA LEU A 281 -15.27 7.60 -11.67
C LEU A 281 -16.79 7.38 -11.69
N PRO A 282 -17.27 6.22 -12.18
CA PRO A 282 -18.68 5.89 -12.16
C PRO A 282 -19.10 5.70 -10.69
N LYS A 283 -19.87 6.65 -10.16
CA LYS A 283 -20.50 6.52 -8.85
C LYS A 283 -21.87 5.88 -9.02
N PRO A 284 -22.22 4.81 -8.28
CA PRO A 284 -23.59 4.30 -8.27
C PRO A 284 -24.57 5.41 -7.89
N ALA A 285 -25.75 5.42 -8.52
CA ALA A 285 -26.73 6.49 -8.32
C ALA A 285 -27.15 6.58 -6.83
N GLY A 286 -27.06 7.78 -6.25
CA GLY A 286 -27.39 8.03 -4.85
C GLY A 286 -26.24 7.82 -3.86
N SER A 287 -25.08 7.34 -4.33
CA SER A 287 -23.85 7.22 -3.53
C SER A 287 -23.25 8.60 -3.28
N ARG A 288 -22.90 8.91 -2.03
CA ARG A 288 -22.15 10.13 -1.68
C ARG A 288 -20.68 9.95 -2.07
N TYR A 289 -20.17 8.75 -1.81
CA TYR A 289 -18.76 8.39 -1.94
C TYR A 289 -18.55 7.34 -3.03
N PHE A 290 -17.31 6.93 -3.25
CA PHE A 290 -16.98 5.86 -4.18
C PHE A 290 -16.59 4.59 -3.41
N ASN A 291 -17.42 3.54 -3.53
CA ASN A 291 -17.15 2.19 -3.02
C ASN A 291 -16.87 2.07 -1.50
N VAL A 292 -17.52 2.87 -0.66
CA VAL A 292 -17.46 2.75 0.82
C VAL A 292 -18.83 2.49 1.45
N GLU A 293 -19.89 2.61 0.66
CA GLU A 293 -21.27 2.42 1.11
C GLU A 293 -21.76 1.04 0.64
N LYS A 294 -22.22 0.18 1.56
CA LYS A 294 -22.70 -1.18 1.20
C LYS A 294 -23.85 -1.22 0.19
N THR A 295 -24.59 -0.13 0.09
CA THR A 295 -25.70 0.03 -0.86
C THR A 295 -25.23 0.50 -2.25
N ALA A 296 -23.95 0.85 -2.39
CA ALA A 296 -23.34 1.42 -3.58
C ALA A 296 -21.92 0.87 -3.78
N LEU A 297 -21.81 -0.46 -3.77
CA LEU A 297 -20.57 -1.17 -4.05
C LEU A 297 -20.22 -1.09 -5.54
N VAL A 298 -18.92 -1.17 -5.83
CA VAL A 298 -18.38 -1.27 -7.18
C VAL A 298 -17.75 -2.64 -7.34
N ASP A 299 -18.13 -3.35 -8.40
CA ASP A 299 -17.56 -4.66 -8.71
C ASP A 299 -16.05 -4.53 -9.00
N THR A 300 -15.29 -5.55 -8.60
CA THR A 300 -13.81 -5.50 -8.68
C THR A 300 -13.30 -5.27 -10.09
N GLU A 301 -13.97 -5.86 -11.09
CA GLU A 301 -13.66 -5.72 -12.51
C GLU A 301 -13.90 -4.30 -13.01
N GLU A 302 -14.84 -3.57 -12.41
CA GLU A 302 -15.17 -2.18 -12.75
C GLU A 302 -14.29 -1.15 -12.03
N LEU A 303 -13.50 -1.57 -11.03
CA LEU A 303 -12.58 -0.65 -10.35
C LEU A 303 -11.59 -0.01 -11.35
N PRO A 304 -11.38 1.31 -11.30
CA PRO A 304 -10.44 2.00 -12.20
C PRO A 304 -9.02 1.49 -12.01
N GLU A 305 -8.36 1.12 -13.10
CA GLU A 305 -6.96 0.69 -13.11
C GLU A 305 -6.13 1.49 -14.10
N PHE A 306 -4.87 1.67 -13.77
CA PHE A 306 -3.91 2.42 -14.58
C PHE A 306 -2.56 1.75 -14.54
N GLU A 307 -1.84 1.79 -15.65
CA GLU A 307 -0.47 1.33 -15.75
C GLU A 307 0.43 2.50 -16.16
N ILE A 308 1.44 2.79 -15.35
CA ILE A 308 2.46 3.81 -15.57
C ILE A 308 3.74 3.06 -15.93
N GLU A 309 4.18 3.17 -17.18
CA GLU A 309 5.47 2.68 -17.64
C GLU A 309 6.48 3.83 -17.67
N ILE A 310 7.61 3.66 -16.98
CA ILE A 310 8.67 4.66 -16.88
C ILE A 310 9.96 4.03 -17.41
N LYS A 311 10.52 4.65 -18.45
CA LYS A 311 11.80 4.28 -19.04
C LYS A 311 12.84 5.35 -18.71
N LEU A 312 13.98 4.91 -18.17
CA LEU A 312 15.09 5.77 -17.79
C LEU A 312 16.17 5.79 -18.89
N LYS A 313 16.84 6.93 -19.05
CA LYS A 313 18.00 7.09 -19.94
C LYS A 313 19.21 6.31 -19.44
N LYS A 314 19.33 6.20 -18.12
CA LYS A 314 20.37 5.46 -17.42
C LYS A 314 19.71 4.63 -16.32
N ALA A 315 20.13 3.38 -16.18
CA ALA A 315 19.63 2.52 -15.14
C ALA A 315 20.01 3.04 -13.74
N LYS A 316 19.11 2.83 -12.79
CA LYS A 316 19.27 3.19 -11.36
C LYS A 316 19.16 1.90 -10.53
N GLU A 317 19.78 1.87 -9.34
CA GLU A 317 19.70 0.68 -8.49
C GLU A 317 18.25 0.49 -8.01
N VAL A 318 17.74 -0.74 -8.10
CA VAL A 318 16.36 -1.03 -7.67
C VAL A 318 16.20 -0.81 -6.16
N LYS A 319 17.25 -1.08 -5.37
CA LYS A 319 17.24 -0.86 -3.92
C LYS A 319 17.01 0.62 -3.59
N GLU A 320 17.77 1.53 -4.21
CA GLU A 320 17.65 2.98 -4.00
C GLU A 320 16.22 3.49 -4.28
N ILE A 321 15.53 2.94 -5.28
CA ILE A 321 14.15 3.36 -5.60
C ILE A 321 13.12 2.80 -4.59
N LEU A 322 13.42 1.66 -3.97
CA LEU A 322 12.51 0.95 -3.05
C LEU A 322 12.79 1.23 -1.57
N GLU A 323 13.83 1.99 -1.28
CA GLU A 323 14.20 2.35 0.07
C GLU A 323 13.14 3.27 0.65
N ASP A 324 12.69 2.92 1.86
CA ASP A 324 11.83 3.72 2.71
C ASP A 324 10.70 4.55 2.04
N ASP A 325 10.97 5.84 1.84
CA ASP A 325 10.07 6.88 1.35
C ASP A 325 10.42 7.38 -0.08
N GLU A 326 11.37 6.72 -0.75
CA GLU A 326 11.84 7.08 -2.08
C GLU A 326 10.77 6.83 -3.15
N PHE A 327 9.91 5.82 -2.92
CA PHE A 327 8.67 5.61 -3.63
C PHE A 327 7.51 6.24 -2.86
N ASP A 328 6.94 7.31 -3.42
CA ASP A 328 5.91 8.09 -2.74
C ASP A 328 4.67 8.32 -3.61
N LEU A 329 3.62 7.57 -3.30
CA LEU A 329 2.30 7.70 -3.89
C LEU A 329 1.41 8.46 -2.91
N TYR A 330 1.44 9.78 -2.99
CA TYR A 330 0.76 10.69 -2.07
C TYR A 330 -0.53 11.26 -2.66
N ILE A 331 -1.31 11.95 -1.85
CA ILE A 331 -2.53 12.63 -2.31
C ILE A 331 -2.45 14.13 -2.04
N ALA A 332 -3.00 14.94 -2.94
CA ALA A 332 -3.05 16.39 -2.77
C ALA A 332 -4.39 16.99 -3.20
N ARG A 333 -4.77 18.09 -2.53
CA ARG A 333 -5.91 18.92 -2.94
C ARG A 333 -5.50 19.86 -4.07
N LYS A 334 -6.49 20.25 -4.88
CA LYS A 334 -6.34 21.27 -5.94
C LYS A 334 -6.87 22.65 -5.55
N ASP A 335 -7.23 22.82 -4.28
CA ASP A 335 -7.68 24.11 -3.75
C ASP A 335 -6.49 25.06 -3.51
N GLY A 336 -6.78 26.24 -2.93
CA GLY A 336 -5.78 27.28 -2.73
C GLY A 336 -4.63 26.90 -1.80
N ASP A 337 -4.89 26.01 -0.83
CA ASP A 337 -3.89 25.57 0.14
C ASP A 337 -3.03 24.44 -0.41
N LYS A 338 -3.55 23.68 -1.39
CA LYS A 338 -2.88 22.52 -2.01
C LYS A 338 -2.34 21.54 -0.98
N THR A 339 -3.11 21.28 0.07
CA THR A 339 -2.72 20.35 1.14
C THR A 339 -2.32 19.01 0.55
N GLU A 340 -1.13 18.54 0.94
CA GLU A 340 -0.59 17.24 0.59
C GLU A 340 -0.65 16.33 1.81
N ILE A 341 -1.00 15.06 1.60
CA ILE A 341 -0.94 14.00 2.61
C ILE A 341 -0.08 12.88 2.05
N HIS A 342 1.00 12.59 2.78
CA HIS A 342 1.94 11.51 2.49
C HIS A 342 1.83 10.43 3.58
N ALA A 343 2.57 9.33 3.42
CA ALA A 343 2.84 8.47 4.57
C ALA A 343 3.68 9.24 5.61
N ASN A 344 3.61 8.81 6.87
CA ASN A 344 4.35 9.44 7.95
C ASN A 344 5.86 9.38 7.72
N GLY A 345 6.57 10.43 8.16
CA GLY A 345 8.00 10.61 7.95
C GLY A 345 8.39 11.26 6.63
N ILE A 346 7.47 11.36 5.68
CA ILE A 346 7.78 11.88 4.35
C ILE A 346 7.48 13.38 4.28
N GLU A 347 8.43 14.20 3.87
CA GLU A 347 8.26 15.65 3.68
C GLU A 347 7.34 15.98 2.49
N PRO A 348 6.54 17.07 2.56
CA PRO A 348 5.68 17.48 1.45
C PRO A 348 6.49 17.81 0.19
N ALA A 349 5.92 17.55 -0.98
CA ALA A 349 6.55 17.86 -2.26
C ALA A 349 6.51 19.37 -2.57
N PHE A 350 5.38 20.02 -2.32
CA PHE A 350 5.17 21.44 -2.59
C PHE A 350 4.34 22.17 -1.52
N TYR A 351 3.63 21.42 -0.68
CA TYR A 351 2.76 21.99 0.34
C TYR A 351 3.57 22.69 1.42
N LYS A 352 3.09 23.86 1.85
CA LYS A 352 3.67 24.57 2.98
C LYS A 352 3.21 23.89 4.27
N TYR A 353 4.06 23.03 4.83
CA TYR A 353 3.76 22.30 6.04
C TYR A 353 3.42 23.22 7.23
N PRO A 354 2.41 22.91 8.06
CA PRO A 354 2.01 23.73 9.20
C PRO A 354 2.90 23.47 10.42
N PHE A 355 4.19 23.79 10.34
CA PHE A 355 5.22 23.52 11.37
C PHE A 355 4.89 23.97 12.80
N ASN A 356 4.03 24.99 12.96
CA ASN A 356 3.65 25.54 14.27
C ASN A 356 2.28 25.04 14.76
N ASN A 357 1.70 23.99 14.16
CA ASN A 357 0.43 23.44 14.60
C ASN A 357 0.62 22.64 15.91
N PRO A 358 -0.03 23.02 17.02
CA PRO A 358 0.11 22.32 18.30
C PRO A 358 -0.48 20.91 18.32
N ASP A 359 -1.25 20.52 17.30
CA ASP A 359 -1.84 19.19 17.16
C ASP A 359 -0.94 18.20 16.39
N LEU A 360 0.20 18.65 15.89
CA LEU A 360 1.20 17.83 15.20
C LEU A 360 2.46 17.67 16.07
N LEU A 361 3.24 16.61 15.83
CA LEU A 361 4.61 16.56 16.34
C LEU A 361 5.43 17.69 15.70
N PRO A 362 6.36 18.30 16.45
CA PRO A 362 7.25 19.30 15.88
C PRO A 362 8.16 18.64 14.84
N VAL A 363 8.41 19.37 13.76
CA VAL A 363 9.41 19.04 12.75
C VAL A 363 10.47 20.13 12.82
N TYR A 364 11.73 19.72 12.96
CA TYR A 364 12.88 20.61 13.01
C TYR A 364 13.68 20.47 11.72
N GLU A 365 13.63 21.51 10.88
CA GLU A 365 14.60 21.65 9.77
C GLU A 365 15.95 22.04 10.38
N SER A 366 17.03 21.36 9.98
CA SER A 366 18.38 21.67 10.47
C SER A 366 19.32 22.00 9.30
N ASP A 367 20.18 23.00 9.49
CA ASP A 367 21.14 23.45 8.46
C ASP A 367 22.35 22.50 8.30
N GLY A 368 22.28 21.24 8.80
CA GLY A 368 23.39 20.28 8.68
C GLY A 368 23.37 18.99 9.51
N ASP A 369 22.34 18.73 10.32
CA ASP A 369 22.06 17.43 10.99
C ASP A 369 20.93 16.68 10.24
N GLU A 370 20.60 15.44 10.66
CA GLU A 370 19.42 14.72 10.15
C GLU A 370 18.13 15.52 10.43
N GLU A 371 17.27 15.67 9.40
CA GLU A 371 15.94 16.28 9.57
C GLU A 371 15.09 15.43 10.51
N ASP A 372 14.18 16.07 11.26
CA ASP A 372 13.24 15.32 12.10
C ASP A 372 12.12 14.73 11.23
N ASP A 373 12.08 13.40 11.12
CA ASP A 373 11.07 12.63 10.36
C ASP A 373 9.67 12.63 10.99
N ASN A 374 9.30 13.69 11.71
CA ASN A 374 7.99 13.83 12.37
C ASN A 374 6.88 14.33 11.43
N TYR A 375 7.13 14.40 10.12
CA TYR A 375 6.11 14.74 9.15
C TYR A 375 4.91 13.78 9.22
N TYR A 376 3.72 14.37 9.19
CA TYR A 376 2.42 13.66 9.19
C TYR A 376 2.18 12.78 10.42
N PHE A 377 2.70 13.20 11.57
CA PHE A 377 2.32 12.68 12.89
C PHE A 377 1.49 13.68 13.68
N SER A 378 0.38 13.23 14.24
CA SER A 378 -0.32 13.99 15.29
C SER A 378 0.51 14.03 16.56
N LYS A 379 0.19 14.92 17.51
CA LYS A 379 0.83 14.94 18.84
C LYS A 379 0.63 13.61 19.61
N GLU A 380 -0.45 12.87 19.32
CA GLU A 380 -0.71 11.50 19.78
C GLU A 380 -0.07 10.41 18.91
N ARG A 381 0.76 10.78 17.92
CA ARG A 381 1.50 9.89 17.01
C ARG A 381 0.63 9.06 16.06
N LEU A 382 -0.58 9.54 15.77
CA LEU A 382 -1.43 9.00 14.72
C LEU A 382 -0.97 9.54 13.35
N ILE A 383 -1.33 8.79 12.31
CA ILE A 383 -0.91 9.03 10.93
C ILE A 383 -2.13 9.31 10.04
N TRP A 384 -1.89 9.84 8.84
CA TRP A 384 -2.94 10.03 7.82
C TRP A 384 -2.75 9.16 6.57
N GLY A 385 -1.65 8.40 6.48
CA GLY A 385 -1.38 7.50 5.34
C GLY A 385 -0.76 6.19 5.80
N LEU A 386 -1.48 5.08 5.62
CA LEU A 386 -1.07 3.73 6.04
C LEU A 386 -0.77 2.84 4.82
N ARG A 387 0.47 2.36 4.72
CA ARG A 387 0.93 1.45 3.65
C ARG A 387 0.90 -0.01 4.14
N VAL A 388 0.18 -0.87 3.44
CA VAL A 388 0.04 -2.30 3.77
C VAL A 388 0.52 -3.18 2.60
N PRO A 389 1.45 -4.12 2.79
CA PRO A 389 1.98 -4.95 1.72
C PRO A 389 1.08 -6.16 1.41
N GLY A 390 -0.17 -5.88 1.08
CA GLY A 390 -1.17 -6.86 0.63
C GLY A 390 -2.43 -6.18 0.09
N ASN A 391 -3.26 -6.92 -0.65
CA ASN A 391 -4.58 -6.45 -1.08
C ASN A 391 -5.56 -6.47 0.09
N VAL A 392 -5.52 -5.44 0.93
CA VAL A 392 -6.38 -5.33 2.12
C VAL A 392 -7.77 -4.80 1.76
N ALA A 393 -8.82 -5.35 2.37
CA ALA A 393 -10.18 -4.84 2.26
C ALA A 393 -10.30 -3.50 3.01
N HIS A 394 -10.94 -2.50 2.42
CA HIS A 394 -11.16 -1.22 3.10
C HIS A 394 -12.45 -1.25 3.91
N ALA A 395 -12.52 -0.43 4.95
CA ALA A 395 -13.70 -0.33 5.78
C ALA A 395 -14.83 0.41 5.04
N ILE A 396 -16.07 0.14 5.44
CA ILE A 396 -17.22 0.96 5.05
C ILE A 396 -17.15 2.33 5.72
N GLU A 397 -17.88 3.31 5.17
CA GLU A 397 -17.94 4.70 5.70
C GLU A 397 -18.24 4.72 7.21
N ALA A 398 -17.43 5.46 7.96
CA ALA A 398 -17.50 5.68 9.41
C ALA A 398 -17.43 4.41 10.27
N ALA A 399 -16.94 3.29 9.71
CA ALA A 399 -16.74 2.08 10.50
C ALA A 399 -15.55 2.21 11.44
N ASP A 400 -15.71 1.66 12.64
CA ASP A 400 -14.60 1.51 13.58
C ASP A 400 -13.56 0.52 13.03
N PHE A 401 -12.42 1.05 12.62
CA PHE A 401 -11.32 0.27 12.05
C PHE A 401 -10.74 -0.76 13.03
N LEU A 402 -10.79 -0.49 14.35
CA LEU A 402 -10.35 -1.44 15.37
C LEU A 402 -11.26 -2.66 15.47
N LYS A 403 -12.55 -2.50 15.20
CA LYS A 403 -13.49 -3.62 15.08
C LYS A 403 -13.37 -4.33 13.75
N ALA A 404 -13.17 -3.59 12.66
CA ALA A 404 -12.97 -4.17 11.34
C ALA A 404 -11.72 -5.08 11.31
N TYR A 405 -10.65 -4.65 11.97
CA TYR A 405 -9.38 -5.39 12.09
C TYR A 405 -8.95 -5.57 13.56
N PRO A 406 -9.40 -6.64 14.25
CA PRO A 406 -9.15 -6.83 15.68
C PRO A 406 -7.66 -6.92 16.10
N GLY A 407 -6.76 -7.31 15.18
CA GLY A 407 -5.32 -7.36 15.43
C GLY A 407 -4.63 -5.99 15.40
N PHE A 408 -5.28 -4.96 14.83
CA PHE A 408 -4.65 -3.68 14.54
C PHE A 408 -4.22 -2.92 15.80
N GLN A 409 -5.10 -2.86 16.81
CA GLN A 409 -4.79 -2.20 18.09
C GLN A 409 -3.52 -2.77 18.72
N LYS A 410 -3.43 -4.11 18.80
CA LYS A 410 -2.29 -4.78 19.43
C LYS A 410 -1.01 -4.63 18.60
N TRP A 411 -1.11 -4.53 17.28
CA TRP A 411 0.02 -4.17 16.42
C TRP A 411 0.53 -2.76 16.75
N ALA A 412 -0.34 -1.76 16.66
CA ALA A 412 0.02 -0.35 16.85
C ALA A 412 0.58 -0.07 18.26
N THR A 413 -0.14 -0.48 19.30
CA THR A 413 0.26 -0.25 20.72
C THR A 413 1.51 -1.04 21.14
N SER A 414 1.90 -2.06 20.38
CA SER A 414 3.15 -2.81 20.63
C SER A 414 4.37 -2.24 19.90
N GLY A 415 4.20 -1.15 19.15
CA GLY A 415 5.24 -0.62 18.27
C GLY A 415 5.55 -1.57 17.11
N GLY A 416 4.54 -2.26 16.58
CA GLY A 416 4.69 -3.17 15.44
C GLY A 416 5.33 -4.52 15.75
N LYS A 417 5.48 -4.88 17.03
CA LYS A 417 6.10 -6.15 17.47
C LYS A 417 5.13 -7.33 17.42
N ASN A 418 3.86 -7.08 17.73
CA ASN A 418 2.79 -8.08 17.72
C ASN A 418 1.89 -7.91 16.50
N GLU A 419 1.14 -8.96 16.13
CA GLU A 419 0.11 -8.92 15.08
C GLU A 419 0.58 -8.28 13.75
N GLN A 420 1.83 -8.51 13.34
CA GLN A 420 2.45 -7.91 12.14
C GLN A 420 1.71 -8.19 10.84
N ASN A 421 0.85 -9.22 10.82
CA ASN A 421 -0.03 -9.58 9.71
C ASN A 421 -1.50 -9.42 10.08
N TRP A 422 -1.87 -8.38 10.85
CA TRP A 422 -3.24 -8.15 11.37
C TRP A 422 -4.33 -8.21 10.29
N TYR A 423 -4.01 -7.81 9.06
CA TYR A 423 -4.92 -7.84 7.91
C TYR A 423 -5.11 -9.25 7.30
N GLY A 424 -4.21 -10.19 7.57
CA GLY A 424 -4.18 -11.54 6.99
C GLY A 424 -4.55 -12.67 7.96
N GLN A 425 -5.08 -12.36 9.15
CA GLN A 425 -5.36 -13.35 10.20
C GLN A 425 -6.65 -14.17 10.00
N GLY A 426 -7.54 -13.71 9.12
CA GLY A 426 -8.84 -14.36 8.89
C GLY A 426 -9.88 -14.13 10.00
N ASN A 427 -9.61 -13.22 10.93
CA ASN A 427 -10.52 -12.80 12.02
C ASN A 427 -11.14 -11.42 11.81
N ALA A 428 -10.91 -10.79 10.66
CA ALA A 428 -11.48 -9.48 10.33
C ALA A 428 -13.01 -9.54 10.29
N ASP A 429 -13.68 -8.49 10.79
CA ASP A 429 -15.14 -8.40 10.72
C ASP A 429 -15.57 -8.04 9.30
N LYS A 430 -15.93 -9.08 8.53
CA LYS A 430 -16.37 -8.93 7.14
C LYS A 430 -17.60 -8.05 6.99
N SER A 431 -18.38 -7.85 8.06
CA SER A 431 -19.53 -6.96 8.02
C SER A 431 -19.11 -5.48 8.01
N LEU A 432 -17.87 -5.14 8.32
CA LEU A 432 -17.39 -3.76 8.30
C LEU A 432 -16.49 -3.47 7.09
N LEU A 433 -16.28 -4.46 6.21
CA LEU A 433 -15.27 -4.41 5.16
C LEU A 433 -15.86 -4.64 3.77
N ILE A 434 -15.21 -4.05 2.77
CA ILE A 434 -15.47 -4.27 1.34
C ILE A 434 -14.27 -4.97 0.72
N TYR A 435 -14.52 -6.16 0.17
CA TYR A 435 -13.50 -7.01 -0.45
C TYR A 435 -13.50 -6.81 -1.97
N ASN A 436 -12.31 -6.63 -2.55
CA ASN A 436 -12.09 -6.55 -3.98
C ASN A 436 -10.86 -7.40 -4.35
N ASP A 437 -11.09 -8.69 -4.57
CA ASP A 437 -10.05 -9.73 -4.73
C ASP A 437 -9.49 -9.90 -6.15
#